data_AF-A0A537R1E3-F1
#
_entry.id   AF-A0A537R1E3-F1
#
_cell.length_a   1.000
_cell.length_b   1.000
_cell.length_c   1.000
_cell.angle_alpha   90.00
_cell.angle_beta   90.00
_cell.angle_gamma   90.00
#
_symmetry.space_group_name_H-M   'P 1'
#
loop_
_entity.id
_entity.type
_entity.pdbx_description
1 polymer ?
#
loop_
_entity_poly.entity_id
_entity_poly.type
_entity_poly.pdbx_seq_one_letter_code
_entity_poly.pdbx_strand_id
1 'polypeptide(L)'
;MQNGRHWVGSWAAAPAPAEGVVGFNNHTLRMMPRLSLGGDTLRVRISNAYGARPLVIGAARIGIRDTSSPGGPGIVPGSNKKLTFGGNDSGVIAAGALIVSDPVQLNAPPLADLAVSIYLPGEVLANFAITGRYARQTNYISPAGNFADATVMPVGNLTDQWFFVSGVDVVAPDNAGGVVALGDSLTDGNISTIDAFCRWPDQLARRLTERRGRPMGVM
;
A
#
# COMPACT_ATOMS: atom_id res chain seq x y z
N MET A 1 12.84 4.14 -22.29
CA MET A 1 12.17 2.83 -22.44
C MET A 1 13.20 1.88 -23.05
N GLN A 2 13.82 1.02 -22.26
CA GLN A 2 14.79 0.02 -22.73
C GLN A 2 14.53 -1.29 -21.99
N ASN A 3 14.54 -2.42 -22.72
CA ASN A 3 14.41 -3.81 -22.26
C ASN A 3 13.01 -4.44 -22.14
N GLY A 4 12.05 -4.06 -22.99
CA GLY A 4 10.80 -4.81 -23.15
C GLY A 4 10.05 -5.11 -21.83
N ARG A 5 10.08 -4.13 -20.93
CA ARG A 5 9.42 -4.14 -19.63
C ARG A 5 8.72 -2.80 -19.41
N HIS A 6 7.59 -2.83 -18.71
CA HIS A 6 6.80 -1.65 -18.38
C HIS A 6 6.18 -1.76 -16.98
N TRP A 7 5.67 -0.63 -16.47
CA TRP A 7 4.96 -0.60 -15.19
C TRP A 7 3.54 -1.11 -15.33
N VAL A 8 3.17 -2.08 -14.49
CA VAL A 8 1.81 -2.59 -14.35
C VAL A 8 1.37 -2.42 -12.91
N GLY A 9 0.18 -1.88 -12.69
CA GLY A 9 -0.38 -1.81 -11.35
C GLY A 9 -0.76 -3.21 -10.85
N SER A 10 -0.33 -3.53 -9.64
CA SER A 10 -0.48 -4.85 -9.01
C SER A 10 -1.39 -4.82 -7.78
N TRP A 11 -1.60 -3.64 -7.22
CA TRP A 11 -2.58 -3.42 -6.18
C TRP A 11 -3.04 -1.96 -6.24
N ALA A 12 -4.31 -1.71 -5.90
CA ALA A 12 -4.84 -0.36 -5.74
C ALA A 12 -5.91 -0.31 -4.65
N ALA A 13 -6.05 0.86 -4.04
CA ALA A 13 -7.22 1.24 -3.28
C ALA A 13 -7.67 2.60 -3.77
N ALA A 14 -8.94 2.72 -4.17
CA ALA A 14 -9.50 3.99 -4.58
C ALA A 14 -9.45 4.98 -3.40
N PRO A 15 -8.85 6.17 -3.56
CA PRO A 15 -8.90 7.20 -2.55
C PRO A 15 -10.36 7.55 -2.20
N ALA A 16 -10.65 7.58 -0.90
CA ALA A 16 -11.91 8.08 -0.35
C ALA A 16 -11.62 8.93 0.90
N PRO A 17 -12.59 9.68 1.44
CA PRO A 17 -12.46 10.25 2.78
C PRO A 17 -12.42 9.12 3.82
N ALA A 18 -11.52 9.23 4.79
CA ALA A 18 -11.46 8.34 5.94
C ALA A 18 -12.81 8.31 6.67
N GLU A 19 -13.20 7.14 7.17
CA GLU A 19 -14.43 7.01 7.96
C GLU A 19 -14.13 7.38 9.41
N GLY A 20 -15.01 8.17 10.02
CA GLY A 20 -14.85 8.65 11.39
C GLY A 20 -13.84 9.79 11.54
N VAL A 21 -13.60 10.18 12.80
CA VAL A 21 -12.67 11.26 13.15
C VAL A 21 -11.29 10.65 13.38
N VAL A 22 -10.41 10.79 12.38
CA VAL A 22 -9.05 10.25 12.39
C VAL A 22 -8.06 11.40 12.32
N GLY A 23 -7.05 11.41 13.18
CA GLY A 23 -5.93 12.35 13.11
C GLY A 23 -4.62 11.64 13.46
N PHE A 24 -3.50 12.25 13.07
CA PHE A 24 -2.17 11.73 13.36
C PHE A 24 -1.29 12.85 13.91
N ASN A 25 -0.46 12.56 14.89
CA ASN A 25 0.58 13.48 15.34
C ASN A 25 1.85 12.69 15.58
N ASN A 26 2.84 12.82 14.68
CA ASN A 26 4.10 12.10 14.77
C ASN A 26 3.90 10.57 14.78
N HIS A 27 3.27 9.99 13.75
CA HIS A 27 3.00 8.54 13.69
C HIS A 27 3.57 7.87 12.44
N THR A 28 3.91 6.59 12.57
CA THR A 28 4.14 5.69 11.45
C THR A 28 2.89 4.85 11.19
N LEU A 29 2.43 4.85 9.94
CA LEU A 29 1.32 4.04 9.48
C LEU A 29 1.86 2.89 8.65
N ARG A 30 1.51 1.64 8.99
CA ARG A 30 1.90 0.44 8.26
C ARG A 30 0.69 -0.23 7.64
N MET A 31 0.63 -0.11 6.32
CA MET A 31 -0.42 -0.58 5.42
C MET A 31 0.00 -1.93 4.83
N MET A 32 -0.89 -2.93 4.81
CA MET A 32 -0.57 -4.31 4.42
C MET A 32 -1.14 -4.75 3.05
N PRO A 33 -0.78 -4.11 1.92
CA PRO A 33 -1.38 -4.46 0.63
C PRO A 33 -0.93 -5.85 0.15
N ARG A 34 -1.81 -6.54 -0.58
CA ARG A 34 -1.48 -7.80 -1.27
C ARG A 34 -1.38 -7.56 -2.75
N LEU A 35 -0.25 -7.96 -3.35
CA LEU A 35 -0.04 -7.87 -4.79
C LEU A 35 -0.92 -8.89 -5.53
N SER A 36 -1.44 -8.54 -6.70
CA SER A 36 -1.97 -9.52 -7.65
C SER A 36 -0.87 -10.11 -8.52
N LEU A 37 0.04 -9.25 -8.99
CA LEU A 37 1.14 -9.53 -9.90
C LEU A 37 2.48 -9.31 -9.19
N GLY A 38 3.36 -10.31 -9.24
CA GLY A 38 4.71 -10.20 -8.67
C GLY A 38 5.67 -9.39 -9.54
N GLY A 39 6.83 -9.06 -8.98
CA GLY A 39 7.92 -8.37 -9.66
C GLY A 39 9.17 -8.26 -8.81
N ASP A 40 10.27 -7.80 -9.41
CA ASP A 40 11.56 -7.55 -8.76
C ASP A 40 11.79 -6.06 -8.45
N THR A 41 11.01 -5.19 -9.06
CA THR A 41 11.13 -3.74 -8.99
C THR A 41 9.75 -3.14 -8.79
N LEU A 42 9.57 -2.46 -7.67
CA LEU A 42 8.29 -1.93 -7.22
C LEU A 42 8.35 -0.41 -7.13
N ARG A 43 7.18 0.23 -7.14
CA ARG A 43 6.99 1.62 -6.70
C ARG A 43 5.63 1.75 -6.02
N VAL A 44 5.51 2.70 -5.11
CA VAL A 44 4.31 2.93 -4.30
C VAL A 44 3.67 4.26 -4.69
N ARG A 45 2.34 4.27 -4.77
CA ARG A 45 1.51 5.46 -4.99
C ARG A 45 0.93 5.89 -3.65
N ILE A 46 1.18 7.15 -3.26
CA ILE A 46 0.69 7.75 -2.01
C ILE A 46 -0.15 8.98 -2.38
N SER A 47 -1.38 9.04 -1.87
CA SER A 47 -2.42 9.97 -2.25
C SER A 47 -2.83 10.87 -1.10
N ASN A 48 -2.88 12.16 -1.38
CA ASN A 48 -3.48 13.21 -0.56
C ASN A 48 -4.72 13.79 -1.26
N ALA A 49 -5.45 12.96 -2.02
CA ALA A 49 -6.57 13.38 -2.88
C ALA A 49 -7.67 14.14 -2.13
N TYR A 50 -7.93 13.79 -0.87
CA TYR A 50 -8.94 14.47 -0.04
C TYR A 50 -8.35 15.51 0.90
N GLY A 51 -7.03 15.56 1.06
CA GLY A 51 -6.40 16.51 1.97
C GLY A 51 -6.51 17.94 1.46
N ALA A 52 -6.89 18.84 2.36
CA ALA A 52 -7.01 20.28 2.05
C ALA A 52 -5.69 21.06 2.22
N ARG A 53 -4.61 20.40 2.67
CA ARG A 53 -3.28 21.00 2.89
C ARG A 53 -2.18 20.03 2.45
N PRO A 54 -0.94 20.51 2.25
CA PRO A 54 0.19 19.63 1.95
C PRO A 54 0.40 18.56 3.03
N LEU A 55 0.58 17.32 2.61
CA LEU A 55 0.93 16.18 3.46
C LEU A 55 2.44 15.94 3.41
N VAL A 56 3.10 15.94 4.57
CA VAL A 56 4.53 15.65 4.68
C VAL A 56 4.74 14.17 4.96
N ILE A 57 5.55 13.50 4.13
CA ILE A 57 6.06 12.15 4.35
C ILE A 57 7.50 12.28 4.82
N GLY A 58 7.75 11.99 6.09
CA GLY A 58 9.08 12.10 6.71
C GLY A 58 9.99 10.91 6.41
N ALA A 59 9.40 9.73 6.20
CA ALA A 59 10.09 8.53 5.71
C ALA A 59 9.07 7.57 5.11
N ALA A 60 9.48 6.76 4.14
CA ALA A 60 8.64 5.69 3.59
C ALA A 60 9.46 4.44 3.31
N ARG A 61 8.85 3.27 3.52
CA ARG A 61 9.48 1.95 3.40
C ARG A 61 8.49 0.92 2.85
N ILE A 62 9.00 -0.10 2.17
CA ILE A 62 8.25 -1.27 1.70
C ILE A 62 9.00 -2.55 2.05
N GLY A 63 8.31 -3.56 2.55
CA GLY A 63 8.87 -4.88 2.83
C GLY A 63 7.87 -6.00 2.54
N ILE A 64 8.34 -7.25 2.66
CA ILE A 64 7.47 -8.44 2.60
C ILE A 64 6.88 -8.65 3.99
N ARG A 65 5.56 -8.76 4.10
CA ARG A 65 4.88 -9.07 5.37
C ARG A 65 5.35 -10.43 5.87
N ASP A 66 5.67 -10.50 7.16
CA ASP A 66 5.93 -11.76 7.82
C ASP A 66 4.60 -12.44 8.17
N THR A 67 4.31 -13.56 7.52
CA THR A 67 3.08 -14.33 7.73
C THR A 67 3.23 -15.44 8.78
N SER A 68 4.42 -15.58 9.40
CA SER A 68 4.65 -16.55 10.48
C SER A 68 3.94 -16.15 11.78
N SER A 69 3.61 -14.87 11.94
CA SER A 69 2.76 -14.33 13.00
C SER A 69 1.46 -13.79 12.38
N PRO A 70 0.39 -14.63 12.31
CA PRO A 70 -0.89 -14.20 11.77
C PRO A 70 -1.41 -12.95 12.47
N GLY A 71 -1.80 -11.93 11.70
CA GLY A 71 -2.26 -10.66 12.26
C GLY A 71 -1.15 -9.78 12.89
N GLY A 72 0.12 -10.13 12.73
CA GLY A 72 1.25 -9.33 13.21
C GLY A 72 1.69 -8.20 12.26
N PRO A 73 2.31 -7.13 12.78
CA PRO A 73 2.84 -6.01 12.00
C PRO A 73 4.23 -6.30 11.38
N GLY A 74 4.73 -7.53 11.53
CA GLY A 74 6.10 -7.93 11.18
C GLY A 74 6.37 -7.96 9.69
N ILE A 75 7.64 -7.79 9.34
CA ILE A 75 8.17 -8.00 7.99
C ILE A 75 9.33 -8.99 8.01
N VAL A 76 9.54 -9.68 6.88
CA VAL A 76 10.65 -10.60 6.70
C VAL A 76 11.97 -9.83 6.88
N PRO A 77 12.90 -10.27 7.75
CA PRO A 77 14.19 -9.62 7.93
C PRO A 77 14.93 -9.40 6.61
N GLY A 78 15.50 -8.20 6.41
CA GLY A 78 16.22 -7.83 5.18
C GLY A 78 15.34 -7.43 3.98
N SER A 79 14.01 -7.62 4.06
CA SER A 79 13.08 -7.20 3.02
C SER A 79 12.75 -5.70 3.05
N ASN A 80 13.02 -5.01 4.15
CA ASN A 80 12.65 -3.61 4.32
C ASN A 80 13.48 -2.69 3.41
N LYS A 81 12.87 -2.12 2.38
CA LYS A 81 13.52 -1.21 1.45
C LYS A 81 13.01 0.21 1.63
N LYS A 82 13.95 1.16 1.62
CA LYS A 82 13.66 2.59 1.63
C LYS A 82 12.98 3.00 0.34
N LEU A 83 11.92 3.80 0.46
CA LEU A 83 11.28 4.49 -0.64
C LEU A 83 11.78 5.93 -0.67
N THR A 84 12.11 6.43 -1.85
CA THR A 84 12.52 7.82 -2.07
C THR A 84 11.58 8.50 -3.05
N PHE A 85 11.65 9.83 -3.13
CA PHE A 85 10.84 10.66 -4.01
C PHE A 85 11.73 11.67 -4.75
N GLY A 86 12.03 11.38 -6.02
CA GLY A 86 13.00 12.17 -6.78
C GLY A 86 14.41 12.15 -6.15
N GLY A 87 14.78 11.01 -5.55
CA GLY A 87 16.05 10.81 -4.84
C GLY A 87 16.05 11.24 -3.37
N ASN A 88 14.99 11.88 -2.88
CA ASN A 88 14.90 12.34 -1.48
C ASN A 88 14.25 11.30 -0.56
N ASP A 89 14.71 11.23 0.68
CA ASP A 89 14.18 10.29 1.69
C ASP A 89 12.80 10.70 2.25
N SER A 90 12.37 11.92 1.92
CA SER A 90 11.10 12.53 2.33
C SER A 90 10.41 13.16 1.11
N GLY A 91 9.12 13.46 1.27
CA GLY A 91 8.32 14.07 0.21
C GLY A 91 7.19 14.93 0.78
N VAL A 92 6.72 15.87 -0.04
CA VAL A 92 5.52 16.68 0.26
C VAL A 92 4.51 16.45 -0.85
N ILE A 93 3.31 16.03 -0.47
CA ILE A 93 2.20 15.81 -1.41
C ILE A 93 1.26 17.01 -1.27
N ALA A 94 1.08 17.77 -2.35
CA ALA A 94 0.17 18.90 -2.35
C ALA A 94 -1.28 18.46 -2.01
N ALA A 95 -2.12 19.42 -1.61
CA ALA A 95 -3.55 19.19 -1.44
C ALA A 95 -4.15 18.63 -2.75
N GLY A 96 -4.96 17.57 -2.66
CA GLY A 96 -5.57 16.94 -3.82
C GLY A 96 -4.63 16.15 -4.74
N ALA A 97 -3.35 16.01 -4.38
CA ALA A 97 -2.34 15.41 -5.25
C ALA A 97 -1.96 13.97 -4.86
N LEU A 98 -1.18 13.35 -5.73
CA LEU A 98 -0.55 12.03 -5.55
C LEU A 98 0.96 12.19 -5.77
N ILE A 99 1.77 11.42 -5.04
CA ILE A 99 3.17 11.18 -5.38
C ILE A 99 3.39 9.67 -5.66
N VAL A 100 4.35 9.38 -6.53
CA VAL A 100 4.82 8.03 -6.81
C VAL A 100 6.26 7.95 -6.35
N SER A 101 6.61 6.90 -5.58
CA SER A 101 8.00 6.68 -5.17
C SER A 101 8.90 6.40 -6.37
N ASP A 102 10.19 6.63 -6.19
CA ASP A 102 11.20 6.10 -7.09
C ASP A 102 11.16 4.55 -7.08
N PRO A 103 11.67 3.90 -8.14
CA PRO A 103 11.73 2.44 -8.21
C PRO A 103 12.62 1.84 -7.12
N VAL A 104 12.20 0.73 -6.53
CA VAL A 104 12.96 0.00 -5.52
C VAL A 104 13.05 -1.49 -5.84
N GLN A 105 14.23 -2.08 -5.68
CA GLN A 105 14.43 -3.51 -5.87
C GLN A 105 13.92 -4.30 -4.66
N LEU A 106 12.89 -5.10 -4.88
CA LEU A 106 12.29 -6.01 -3.91
C LEU A 106 11.66 -7.18 -4.66
N ASN A 107 12.21 -8.38 -4.50
CA ASN A 107 11.64 -9.58 -5.10
C ASN A 107 10.35 -9.97 -4.35
N ALA A 108 9.21 -9.69 -4.97
CA ALA A 108 7.89 -10.04 -4.44
C ALA A 108 7.20 -11.01 -5.41
N PRO A 109 6.89 -12.26 -4.97
CA PRO A 109 6.13 -13.19 -5.80
C PRO A 109 4.70 -12.67 -6.05
N PRO A 110 3.97 -13.19 -7.06
CA PRO A 110 2.54 -12.96 -7.19
C PRO A 110 1.83 -13.34 -5.88
N LEU A 111 0.79 -12.58 -5.52
CA LEU A 111 0.02 -12.79 -4.27
C LEU A 111 0.81 -12.52 -2.98
N ALA A 112 1.99 -11.91 -3.06
CA ALA A 112 2.75 -11.51 -1.89
C ALA A 112 2.00 -10.47 -1.05
N ASP A 113 1.97 -10.71 0.26
CA ASP A 113 1.61 -9.70 1.24
C ASP A 113 2.82 -8.78 1.49
N LEU A 114 2.58 -7.49 1.36
CA LEU A 114 3.58 -6.46 1.62
C LEU A 114 3.25 -5.71 2.89
N ALA A 115 4.22 -4.95 3.38
CA ALA A 115 4.03 -3.92 4.38
C ALA A 115 4.62 -2.60 3.86
N VAL A 116 3.78 -1.60 3.67
CA VAL A 116 4.17 -0.24 3.30
C VAL A 116 4.07 0.63 4.54
N SER A 117 5.21 1.15 5.00
CA SER A 117 5.26 2.04 6.16
C SER A 117 5.49 3.47 5.71
N ILE A 118 4.64 4.41 6.15
CA ILE A 118 4.80 5.85 5.95
C ILE A 118 4.86 6.55 7.29
N TYR A 119 5.87 7.38 7.51
CA TYR A 119 6.03 8.19 8.69
C TYR A 119 5.54 9.62 8.43
N LEU A 120 4.62 10.07 9.27
CA LEU A 120 4.05 11.41 9.28
C LEU A 120 4.68 12.19 10.45
N PRO A 121 5.65 13.09 10.20
CA PRO A 121 6.42 13.74 11.27
C PRO A 121 5.67 14.85 11.99
N GLY A 122 4.62 15.38 11.38
CA GLY A 122 3.84 16.50 11.90
C GLY A 122 2.43 16.10 12.27
N GLU A 123 1.68 17.10 12.73
CA GLU A 123 0.26 16.97 13.00
C GLU A 123 -0.55 16.98 11.70
N VAL A 124 -1.34 15.93 11.52
CA VAL A 124 -2.45 15.80 10.58
C VAL A 124 -3.72 15.84 11.42
N LEU A 125 -4.32 17.02 11.50
CA LEU A 125 -5.49 17.28 12.34
C LEU A 125 -6.66 16.37 11.97
N ALA A 126 -7.53 16.06 12.92
CA ALA A 126 -8.67 15.19 12.64
C ALA A 126 -9.78 15.81 11.78
N ASN A 127 -9.73 17.13 11.58
CA ASN A 127 -10.55 17.85 10.60
C ASN A 127 -9.87 17.98 9.23
N PHE A 128 -8.68 17.43 9.06
CA PHE A 128 -8.08 17.19 7.75
C PHE A 128 -8.94 16.12 7.08
N ALA A 129 -9.47 16.39 5.89
CA ALA A 129 -10.15 15.35 5.12
C ALA A 129 -9.10 14.30 4.68
N ILE A 130 -8.86 13.33 5.55
CA ILE A 130 -7.83 12.31 5.37
C ILE A 130 -8.25 11.38 4.23
N THR A 131 -7.29 11.03 3.37
CA THR A 131 -7.51 9.97 2.38
C THR A 131 -7.46 8.62 3.09
N GLY A 132 -8.61 7.97 3.20
CA GLY A 132 -8.84 6.72 3.89
C GLY A 132 -9.99 5.94 3.27
N ARG A 133 -9.93 4.61 3.27
CA ARG A 133 -11.08 3.77 2.89
C ARG A 133 -11.04 2.46 3.64
N TYR A 134 -12.21 1.95 3.99
CA TYR A 134 -12.38 0.61 4.54
C TYR A 134 -11.58 -0.45 3.72
N ALA A 135 -10.76 -1.25 4.40
CA ALA A 135 -9.66 -2.01 3.83
C ALA A 135 -9.84 -3.54 3.87
N ARG A 136 -10.87 -4.08 4.54
CA ARG A 136 -11.04 -5.52 4.88
C ARG A 136 -9.73 -6.19 5.32
N GLN A 137 -8.77 -5.44 5.86
CA GLN A 137 -7.40 -5.85 6.14
C GLN A 137 -6.92 -5.13 7.38
N THR A 138 -6.20 -5.84 8.24
CA THR A 138 -5.62 -5.26 9.45
C THR A 138 -4.39 -4.44 9.09
N ASN A 139 -4.45 -3.15 9.40
CA ASN A 139 -3.36 -2.18 9.28
C ASN A 139 -2.99 -1.63 10.65
N TYR A 140 -1.82 -1.00 10.76
CA TYR A 140 -1.23 -0.67 12.05
C TYR A 140 -0.83 0.80 12.10
N ILE A 141 -1.06 1.41 13.26
CA ILE A 141 -0.64 2.76 13.60
C ILE A 141 0.32 2.65 14.78
N SER A 142 1.52 3.20 14.67
CA SER A 142 2.50 3.17 15.76
C SER A 142 2.10 4.09 16.92
N PRO A 143 2.72 3.97 18.11
CA PRO A 143 2.85 5.10 19.03
C PRO A 143 3.55 6.29 18.37
N ALA A 144 3.67 7.41 19.08
CA ALA A 144 4.37 8.57 18.53
C ALA A 144 5.84 8.22 18.19
N GLY A 145 6.28 8.49 16.97
CA GLY A 145 7.65 8.29 16.49
C GLY A 145 7.78 7.71 15.09
N ASN A 146 9.02 7.73 14.59
CA ASN A 146 9.40 7.11 13.33
C ASN A 146 9.81 5.65 13.55
N PHE A 147 8.97 4.73 13.11
CA PHE A 147 9.18 3.29 13.16
C PHE A 147 9.15 2.66 11.75
N ALA A 148 9.33 3.47 10.69
CA ALA A 148 9.26 2.97 9.32
C ALA A 148 10.29 1.87 9.03
N ASP A 149 11.47 1.93 9.68
CA ASP A 149 12.53 0.93 9.52
C ASP A 149 12.38 -0.31 10.43
N ALA A 150 11.37 -0.36 11.30
CA ALA A 150 11.25 -1.44 12.28
C ALA A 150 10.81 -2.76 11.61
N THR A 151 11.58 -3.84 11.81
CA THR A 151 11.18 -5.19 11.37
C THR A 151 9.87 -5.63 12.01
N VAL A 152 9.69 -5.35 13.30
CA VAL A 152 8.41 -5.46 14.00
C VAL A 152 8.07 -4.08 14.53
N MET A 153 7.08 -3.43 13.90
CA MET A 153 6.68 -2.09 14.30
C MET A 153 5.93 -2.14 15.63
N PRO A 154 6.25 -1.28 16.61
CA PRO A 154 5.40 -1.07 17.78
C PRO A 154 4.01 -0.62 17.33
N VAL A 155 2.96 -1.19 17.93
CA VAL A 155 1.57 -0.91 17.57
C VAL A 155 0.90 -0.14 18.70
N GLY A 156 0.45 1.07 18.40
CA GLY A 156 -0.37 1.89 19.31
C GLY A 156 -1.86 1.68 19.06
N ASN A 157 -2.25 1.52 17.78
CA ASN A 157 -3.63 1.24 17.41
C ASN A 157 -3.71 0.37 16.15
N LEU A 158 -4.82 -0.36 16.03
CA LEU A 158 -5.19 -1.07 14.80
C LEU A 158 -6.18 -0.22 14.00
N THR A 159 -6.17 -0.41 12.69
CA THR A 159 -7.14 0.19 11.78
C THR A 159 -7.45 -0.77 10.66
N ASP A 160 -8.68 -0.76 10.18
CA ASP A 160 -9.09 -1.43 8.96
C ASP A 160 -9.27 -0.43 7.81
N GLN A 161 -8.57 0.71 7.83
CA GLN A 161 -8.57 1.69 6.75
C GLN A 161 -7.22 1.75 6.01
N TRP A 162 -7.27 2.07 4.72
CA TRP A 162 -6.12 2.41 3.89
C TRP A 162 -5.78 3.88 3.98
N PHE A 163 -4.84 4.26 4.84
CA PHE A 163 -4.40 5.65 4.92
C PHE A 163 -3.33 5.95 3.88
N PHE A 164 -3.65 6.90 2.99
CA PHE A 164 -2.79 7.51 1.97
C PHE A 164 -2.19 6.56 0.91
N VAL A 165 -1.79 5.34 1.24
CA VAL A 165 -1.27 4.34 0.28
C VAL A 165 -2.40 3.91 -0.65
N SER A 166 -2.28 4.23 -1.93
CA SER A 166 -3.35 4.04 -2.92
C SER A 166 -2.98 3.11 -4.07
N GLY A 167 -1.72 2.66 -4.15
CA GLY A 167 -1.33 1.67 -5.14
C GLY A 167 0.09 1.16 -5.01
N VAL A 168 0.33 -0.01 -5.60
CA VAL A 168 1.65 -0.58 -5.81
C VAL A 168 1.75 -1.02 -7.27
N ASP A 169 2.77 -0.54 -7.97
CA ASP A 169 3.06 -0.94 -9.33
C ASP A 169 4.34 -1.79 -9.35
N VAL A 170 4.42 -2.73 -10.28
CA VAL A 170 5.58 -3.60 -10.53
C VAL A 170 6.09 -3.41 -11.95
N VAL A 171 7.40 -3.52 -12.15
CA VAL A 171 7.96 -3.65 -13.49
C VAL A 171 7.71 -5.06 -14.00
N ALA A 172 6.99 -5.21 -15.11
CA ALA A 172 6.63 -6.50 -15.69
C ALA A 172 7.10 -6.61 -17.16
N PRO A 173 7.19 -7.84 -17.73
CA PRO A 173 7.49 -8.03 -19.15
C PRO A 173 6.44 -7.40 -20.07
N ASP A 174 6.78 -7.12 -21.33
CA ASP A 174 5.88 -6.49 -22.31
C ASP A 174 4.57 -7.26 -22.57
N ASN A 175 4.61 -8.59 -22.40
CA ASN A 175 3.40 -9.39 -22.52
C ASN A 175 2.51 -9.31 -21.27
N ALA A 176 2.86 -8.58 -20.20
CA ALA A 176 1.99 -8.39 -19.05
C ALA A 176 0.82 -7.44 -19.38
N GLY A 177 -0.24 -7.47 -18.59
CA GLY A 177 -1.40 -6.57 -18.71
C GLY A 177 -2.02 -6.24 -17.36
N GLY A 178 -3.04 -5.39 -17.35
CA GLY A 178 -3.78 -5.00 -16.15
C GLY A 178 -5.29 -5.17 -16.32
N VAL A 179 -5.96 -5.54 -15.24
CA VAL A 179 -7.41 -5.52 -15.07
C VAL A 179 -7.72 -4.48 -13.99
N VAL A 180 -8.67 -3.59 -14.27
CA VAL A 180 -9.19 -2.64 -13.30
C VAL A 180 -10.62 -3.05 -12.94
N ALA A 181 -10.84 -3.36 -11.67
CA ALA A 181 -12.13 -3.67 -11.09
C ALA A 181 -12.82 -2.37 -10.66
N LEU A 182 -13.85 -1.98 -11.40
CA LEU A 182 -14.73 -0.87 -11.03
C LEU A 182 -16.09 -1.43 -10.63
N GLY A 183 -16.57 -1.06 -9.45
CA GLY A 183 -17.86 -1.52 -8.97
C GLY A 183 -18.25 -0.92 -7.63
N ASP A 184 -19.25 -1.53 -7.00
CA ASP A 184 -19.82 -1.11 -5.74
C ASP A 184 -19.10 -1.76 -4.54
N SER A 185 -19.76 -1.71 -3.37
CA SER A 185 -19.28 -2.30 -2.12
C SER A 185 -18.90 -3.79 -2.21
N LEU A 186 -19.47 -4.57 -3.15
CA LEU A 186 -19.11 -5.98 -3.36
C LEU A 186 -17.71 -6.12 -3.96
N THR A 187 -17.31 -5.18 -4.82
CA THR A 187 -15.95 -5.15 -5.39
C THR A 187 -14.92 -4.88 -4.30
N ASP A 188 -15.28 -4.02 -3.35
CA ASP A 188 -14.53 -3.73 -2.13
C ASP A 188 -14.59 -4.83 -1.06
N GLY A 189 -15.40 -5.86 -1.28
CA GLY A 189 -15.59 -6.98 -0.36
C GLY A 189 -16.33 -6.61 0.90
N ASN A 190 -17.34 -5.74 0.83
CA ASN A 190 -18.19 -5.43 1.96
C ASN A 190 -18.72 -6.72 2.63
N ILE A 191 -18.70 -6.75 3.96
CA ILE A 191 -19.04 -7.90 4.81
C ILE A 191 -18.09 -9.12 4.66
N SER A 192 -17.03 -9.05 3.84
CA SER A 192 -16.00 -10.09 3.82
C SER A 192 -15.28 -10.21 5.17
N THR A 193 -14.82 -11.42 5.49
CA THR A 193 -13.91 -11.70 6.59
C THR A 193 -12.63 -10.86 6.43
N ILE A 194 -12.23 -10.19 7.50
CA ILE A 194 -10.98 -9.40 7.56
C ILE A 194 -9.78 -10.32 7.30
N ASP A 195 -8.80 -9.82 6.55
CA ASP A 195 -7.54 -10.51 6.21
C ASP A 195 -7.70 -11.82 5.40
N ALA A 196 -8.93 -12.19 5.00
CA ALA A 196 -9.18 -13.41 4.25
C ALA A 196 -8.95 -13.26 2.73
N PHE A 197 -8.90 -12.01 2.22
CA PHE A 197 -8.76 -11.71 0.80
C PHE A 197 -9.81 -12.44 -0.05
N CYS A 198 -11.07 -12.42 0.39
CA CYS A 198 -12.18 -13.11 -0.28
C CYS A 198 -12.94 -12.24 -1.28
N ARG A 199 -12.44 -11.04 -1.60
CA ARG A 199 -13.05 -10.17 -2.62
C ARG A 199 -12.98 -10.83 -3.98
N TRP A 200 -13.93 -10.54 -4.86
CA TRP A 200 -13.87 -11.12 -6.21
C TRP A 200 -12.58 -10.73 -6.98
N PRO A 201 -11.99 -9.51 -6.84
CA PRO A 201 -10.70 -9.20 -7.47
C PRO A 201 -9.56 -10.06 -6.93
N ASP A 202 -9.55 -10.37 -5.62
CA ASP A 202 -8.58 -11.28 -5.02
C ASP A 202 -8.72 -12.71 -5.58
N GLN A 203 -9.96 -13.18 -5.75
CA GLN A 203 -10.24 -14.48 -6.37
C GLN A 203 -9.80 -14.52 -7.84
N LEU A 204 -10.02 -13.42 -8.58
CA LEU A 204 -9.56 -13.31 -9.96
C LEU A 204 -8.04 -13.34 -10.04
N ALA A 205 -7.33 -12.60 -9.18
CA ALA A 205 -5.88 -12.59 -9.10
C ALA A 205 -5.31 -14.01 -8.83
N ARG A 206 -5.92 -14.75 -7.90
CA ARG A 206 -5.57 -16.16 -7.64
C ARG A 206 -5.72 -17.02 -8.89
N ARG A 207 -6.89 -16.97 -9.54
CA ARG A 207 -7.17 -17.76 -10.75
C ARG A 207 -6.23 -17.43 -11.91
N LEU A 208 -5.88 -16.16 -12.10
CA LEU A 208 -4.95 -15.73 -13.15
C LEU A 208 -3.52 -16.23 -12.88
N THR A 209 -3.10 -16.19 -11.61
CA THR A 209 -1.80 -16.74 -11.17
C THR A 209 -1.74 -18.26 -11.37
N GLU A 210 -2.79 -18.98 -10.98
CA GLU A 210 -2.89 -20.44 -11.11
C GLU A 210 -2.90 -20.92 -12.56
N ARG A 211 -3.58 -20.19 -13.45
CA ARG A 211 -3.66 -20.55 -14.89
C ARG A 211 -2.32 -20.43 -15.63
N ARG A 212 -1.32 -19.73 -15.05
CA ARG A 212 0.00 -19.48 -15.66
C ARG A 212 -0.08 -18.96 -17.11
N GLY A 213 -1.10 -18.15 -17.40
CA GLY A 213 -1.29 -17.51 -18.71
C GLY A 213 -0.51 -16.21 -18.82
N ARG A 214 -1.03 -15.27 -19.61
CA ARG A 214 -0.52 -13.88 -19.65
C ARG A 214 -0.43 -13.34 -18.21
N PRO A 215 0.70 -12.75 -17.76
CA PRO A 215 0.78 -12.12 -16.45
C PRO A 215 -0.18 -10.93 -16.37
N MET A 216 -1.05 -10.90 -15.36
CA MET A 216 -2.06 -9.86 -15.21
C MET A 216 -2.04 -9.26 -13.81
N GLY A 217 -1.90 -7.94 -13.75
CA GLY A 217 -2.27 -7.15 -12.58
C GLY A 217 -3.79 -7.07 -12.44
N VAL A 218 -4.31 -7.11 -11.22
CA VAL A 218 -5.72 -6.89 -10.89
C VAL A 218 -5.74 -5.82 -9.81
N MET A 219 -6.40 -4.71 -10.12
CA MET A 219 -6.53 -3.52 -9.26
C MET A 219 -7.98 -3.20 -9.01
#